data_AF-A0A2G8JFU1-F1
#
_entry.id   AF-A0A2G8JFU1-F1
#
_cell.length_a   1.000
_cell.length_b   1.000
_cell.length_c   1.000
_cell.angle_alpha   90.00
_cell.angle_beta   90.00
_cell.angle_gamma   90.00
#
_symmetry.space_group_name_H-M   'P 1'
#
loop_
_entity.id
_entity.type
_entity.pdbx_description
1 polymer ?
#
loop_
_entity_poly.entity_id
_entity_poly.type
_entity_poly.pdbx_seq_one_letter_code
_entity_poly.pdbx_strand_id
1 'polypeptide(L)'
;MVLTKASGCNCTMKTFYAMLLIMFGTSLVIVFNSKFNDLTKNQTPDFQIQPMRYDRRTIPQMATKHLSYRRNGDQHARTCPKRPTTNIYKTYVTGGDKTMNNTILSELDFVETTSPNFTTFSIIDEKKSYKLCELLVVKIESRDWKNNSKTYGGDFFRLKIFSEDKAYSAAGEDELIDFQNGTYLAFFTLRWSGKVKVQVKLIHPVEVLPQMRLTLTGRTGMNSTFVGIFVNKNISEEVFCRYVVLEPPFCNLSDPLTHGPWFCKKPTDSRLTCDDWKWHKKNRNGTFLKLEENLTPLSKELLTKSHMVNIPGNRHSIIVEEKYGDLLEQEAAMTLPYCSMKGVPNGIHNTGHFFKDVWYPHECTVKHFTVETGMKCLANQNLVLLGDSTIRQVFEYFRDVYKKYLKELPLPEGAYSGYGPLRLQNEKSNTFIEFHFHGLPSSGSKLLLRTDYIEFIANRLNSGRDGCEVVYVLSVWAHFIAAGKEFYLQRLLAIKEAVKALLDRCPTAKVIIKGANTKDHPALWIAIISSEWNIAAHEADLRELFQDEKRVGFIDALEITKVQKYKDFVHPNRKIVGELVNRLLTYLCYGNSY
;
A
#
# COMPACT_ATOMS: atom_id res chain seq x y z
N MET A 1 18.01 -18.54 -70.75
CA MET A 1 17.92 -18.85 -72.20
C MET A 1 17.23 -20.20 -72.30
N VAL A 2 16.02 -20.29 -72.89
CA VAL A 2 15.24 -21.55 -73.15
C VAL A 2 14.78 -22.26 -71.83
N LEU A 3 13.47 -22.40 -71.50
CA LEU A 3 12.46 -23.40 -71.93
C LEU A 3 12.95 -24.86 -71.69
N THR A 4 12.20 -25.87 -71.22
CA THR A 4 10.76 -26.24 -71.11
C THR A 4 10.48 -26.96 -69.76
N LYS A 5 9.30 -27.02 -69.10
CA LYS A 5 7.86 -27.27 -69.43
C LYS A 5 7.47 -28.78 -69.39
N ALA A 6 6.33 -29.08 -68.74
CA ALA A 6 5.60 -30.38 -68.62
C ALA A 6 6.25 -31.45 -67.70
N SER A 7 5.52 -32.38 -67.05
CA SER A 7 4.07 -32.54 -66.78
C SER A 7 3.84 -33.50 -65.59
N GLY A 8 2.69 -33.46 -64.91
CA GLY A 8 2.45 -34.21 -63.66
C GLY A 8 1.79 -35.59 -63.81
N CYS A 9 1.62 -36.29 -62.69
CA CYS A 9 0.44 -37.14 -62.38
C CYS A 9 0.36 -37.48 -60.88
N ASN A 10 -0.82 -37.90 -60.39
CA ASN A 10 -1.04 -38.46 -59.05
C ASN A 10 -0.82 -39.99 -59.06
N CYS A 11 -0.38 -40.59 -57.94
CA CYS A 11 -1.22 -41.49 -57.11
C CYS A 11 -0.45 -42.32 -56.05
N THR A 12 -0.86 -42.15 -54.79
CA THR A 12 -1.06 -43.16 -53.73
C THR A 12 -0.10 -44.36 -53.48
N MET A 13 0.31 -44.45 -52.21
CA MET A 13 0.45 -45.65 -51.33
C MET A 13 1.75 -46.49 -51.25
N LYS A 14 2.13 -46.69 -49.97
CA LYS A 14 2.74 -47.87 -49.32
C LYS A 14 4.22 -48.22 -49.56
N THR A 15 5.05 -47.68 -48.67
CA THR A 15 5.97 -48.42 -47.76
C THR A 15 6.72 -49.66 -48.28
N PHE A 16 8.06 -49.60 -48.30
CA PHE A 16 8.92 -50.69 -47.80
C PHE A 16 10.22 -50.14 -47.19
N TYR A 17 11.17 -51.01 -46.79
CA TYR A 17 12.04 -50.84 -45.61
C TYR A 17 13.55 -50.62 -45.91
N ALA A 18 14.21 -49.93 -44.94
CA ALA A 18 15.52 -50.24 -44.36
C ALA A 18 16.86 -49.56 -44.81
N MET A 19 17.69 -49.35 -43.76
CA MET A 19 19.15 -49.11 -43.67
C MET A 19 19.77 -47.80 -44.18
N LEU A 20 20.87 -47.29 -43.59
CA LEU A 20 21.29 -47.14 -42.16
C LEU A 20 22.52 -46.19 -42.10
N LEU A 21 22.94 -45.78 -40.87
CA LEU A 21 24.16 -45.01 -40.51
C LEU A 21 24.20 -43.51 -40.90
N ILE A 22 24.93 -42.58 -40.25
CA ILE A 22 25.36 -42.29 -38.84
C ILE A 22 26.30 -41.06 -38.92
N MET A 23 26.30 -39.95 -38.14
CA MET A 23 25.44 -39.28 -37.11
C MET A 23 25.52 -37.75 -37.43
N PHE A 24 25.02 -36.72 -36.71
CA PHE A 24 24.34 -36.45 -35.42
C PHE A 24 23.35 -35.27 -35.67
N GLY A 25 22.46 -34.84 -34.77
CA GLY A 25 22.05 -35.33 -33.45
C GLY A 25 21.27 -34.26 -32.68
N THR A 26 19.96 -34.46 -32.46
CA THR A 26 19.06 -33.51 -31.78
C THR A 26 17.98 -34.22 -30.97
N SER A 27 17.52 -33.57 -29.91
CA SER A 27 16.24 -33.78 -29.21
C SER A 27 15.93 -35.18 -28.64
N LEU A 28 16.03 -35.32 -27.31
CA LEU A 28 15.34 -36.38 -26.57
C LEU A 28 13.99 -35.86 -26.05
N VAL A 29 12.90 -36.57 -26.33
CA VAL A 29 11.57 -36.34 -25.76
C VAL A 29 11.22 -37.52 -24.87
N ILE A 30 10.77 -37.26 -23.64
CA ILE A 30 10.01 -38.24 -22.85
C ILE A 30 8.76 -37.58 -22.29
N VAL A 31 7.60 -38.16 -22.62
CA VAL A 31 6.31 -37.82 -22.03
C VAL A 31 6.14 -38.63 -20.74
N PHE A 32 5.66 -38.01 -19.67
CA PHE A 32 5.12 -38.72 -18.51
C PHE A 32 3.63 -38.41 -18.34
N ASN A 33 2.85 -39.48 -18.17
CA ASN A 33 1.44 -39.44 -17.79
C ASN A 33 1.19 -40.57 -16.77
N SER A 34 0.12 -40.45 -15.98
CA SER A 34 -0.35 -41.36 -14.94
C SER A 34 0.65 -41.78 -13.85
N LYS A 35 0.54 -41.12 -12.68
CA LYS A 35 0.48 -41.76 -11.34
C LYS A 35 0.23 -40.71 -10.25
N PHE A 36 -1.05 -40.52 -9.91
CA PHE A 36 -1.49 -39.78 -8.73
C PHE A 36 -2.67 -40.52 -8.08
N ASN A 37 -2.33 -41.64 -7.44
CA ASN A 37 -3.11 -42.33 -6.41
C ASN A 37 -2.18 -43.32 -5.69
N ASP A 38 -2.58 -43.73 -4.49
CA ASP A 38 -1.88 -44.64 -3.57
C ASP A 38 -0.44 -44.25 -3.18
N LEU A 39 -0.34 -43.48 -2.09
CA LEU A 39 0.67 -43.74 -1.05
C LEU A 39 0.19 -43.29 0.35
N THR A 40 -1.04 -43.66 0.72
CA THR A 40 -1.57 -43.53 2.08
C THR A 40 -0.98 -44.60 2.99
N LYS A 41 0.08 -44.28 3.76
CA LYS A 41 0.50 -45.09 4.92
C LYS A 41 1.19 -44.25 5.99
N ASN A 42 0.84 -44.52 7.24
CA ASN A 42 1.30 -43.78 8.42
C ASN A 42 2.79 -44.01 8.69
N GLN A 43 3.54 -42.93 8.96
CA GLN A 43 4.61 -42.90 9.99
C GLN A 43 5.12 -41.46 10.20
N THR A 44 4.39 -40.67 10.99
CA THR A 44 4.92 -39.46 11.65
C THR A 44 5.31 -39.83 13.09
N PRO A 45 6.52 -39.48 13.58
CA PRO A 45 6.90 -39.73 14.97
C PRO A 45 6.05 -38.87 15.92
N ASP A 46 5.56 -39.46 17.01
CA ASP A 46 4.65 -38.82 17.96
C ASP A 46 5.38 -37.83 18.89
N PHE A 47 5.64 -36.62 18.40
CA PHE A 47 6.08 -35.51 19.23
C PHE A 47 4.87 -34.88 19.96
N GLN A 48 4.54 -35.47 21.11
CA GLN A 48 3.59 -34.92 22.09
C GLN A 48 4.09 -33.57 22.64
N ILE A 49 3.78 -32.47 21.95
CA ILE A 49 3.98 -31.11 22.47
C ILE A 49 2.96 -30.87 23.58
N GLN A 50 3.35 -31.09 24.83
CA GLN A 50 2.51 -30.74 25.97
C GLN A 50 2.21 -29.23 25.98
N PRO A 51 0.97 -28.81 26.34
CA PRO A 51 0.60 -27.40 26.36
C PRO A 51 1.37 -26.66 27.46
N MET A 52 2.37 -25.87 27.06
CA MET A 52 3.10 -24.99 27.99
C MET A 52 2.15 -23.96 28.61
N ARG A 53 1.77 -24.19 29.87
CA ARG A 53 1.14 -23.18 30.72
C ARG A 53 2.15 -22.06 31.00
N TYR A 54 2.06 -20.97 30.27
CA TYR A 54 2.86 -19.77 30.55
C TYR A 54 2.38 -19.10 31.84
N ASP A 55 3.15 -19.30 32.91
CA ASP A 55 3.00 -18.62 34.19
C ASP A 55 3.18 -17.09 34.03
N ARG A 56 2.56 -16.29 34.91
CA ARG A 56 2.73 -14.82 34.94
C ARG A 56 4.19 -14.38 35.01
N ARG A 57 5.09 -15.26 35.48
CA ARG A 57 6.55 -15.04 35.57
C ARG A 57 7.30 -15.01 34.23
N THR A 58 6.77 -15.51 33.11
CA THR A 58 7.49 -15.48 31.81
C THR A 58 7.29 -14.19 31.01
N ILE A 59 6.21 -13.44 31.21
CA ILE A 59 6.03 -12.12 30.54
C ILE A 59 7.14 -11.13 30.94
N PRO A 60 7.50 -10.97 32.24
CA PRO A 60 8.68 -10.19 32.65
C PRO A 60 10.01 -10.69 32.07
N GLN A 61 10.14 -11.97 31.72
CA GLN A 61 11.38 -12.52 31.15
C GLN A 61 11.59 -12.11 29.69
N MET A 62 10.53 -12.03 28.88
CA MET A 62 10.65 -11.45 27.53
C MET A 62 10.92 -9.94 27.59
N ALA A 63 10.23 -9.21 28.47
CA ALA A 63 10.48 -7.79 28.68
C ALA A 63 11.93 -7.51 29.12
N THR A 64 12.46 -8.27 30.10
CA THR A 64 13.86 -8.13 30.54
C THR A 64 14.88 -8.53 29.47
N LYS A 65 14.53 -9.43 28.54
CA LYS A 65 15.39 -9.74 27.38
C LYS A 65 15.51 -8.55 26.42
N HIS A 66 14.44 -7.76 26.22
CA HIS A 66 14.49 -6.50 25.45
C HIS A 66 15.10 -5.32 26.24
N LEU A 67 15.02 -5.34 27.59
CA LEU A 67 15.71 -4.37 28.47
C LEU A 67 17.22 -4.63 28.59
N SER A 68 17.75 -5.71 28.02
CA SER A 68 19.19 -6.05 28.09
C SER A 68 20.10 -5.22 27.18
N TYR A 69 19.54 -4.32 26.37
CA TYR A 69 20.34 -3.37 25.56
C TYR A 69 21.12 -2.43 26.49
N ARG A 70 22.45 -2.54 26.48
CA ARG A 70 23.32 -1.86 27.45
C ARG A 70 23.16 -0.33 27.37
N ARG A 71 23.24 0.29 28.56
CA ARG A 71 23.35 1.76 28.71
C ARG A 71 24.69 2.22 28.14
N ASN A 72 24.68 2.79 26.94
CA ASN A 72 25.41 4.04 26.73
C ASN A 72 24.38 5.15 26.98
N GLY A 73 24.65 6.03 27.94
CA GLY A 73 23.82 7.19 28.18
C GLY A 73 24.28 8.32 27.28
N ASP A 74 23.42 8.76 26.37
CA ASP A 74 23.49 10.06 25.69
C ASP A 74 22.07 10.46 25.30
N GLN A 75 21.78 11.75 25.29
CA GLN A 75 20.41 12.26 25.32
C GLN A 75 20.16 13.38 24.33
N HIS A 76 19.38 13.10 23.29
CA HIS A 76 19.01 14.14 22.33
C HIS A 76 17.54 14.02 21.95
N ALA A 77 16.78 15.12 22.10
CA ALA A 77 15.36 15.26 21.74
C ALA A 77 15.09 15.25 20.21
N ARG A 78 15.91 14.51 19.46
CA ARG A 78 15.86 14.29 18.01
C ARG A 78 16.24 12.86 17.62
N THR A 79 16.99 12.13 18.46
CA THR A 79 17.62 10.85 18.11
C THR A 79 17.64 9.89 19.30
N CYS A 80 16.46 9.41 19.72
CA CYS A 80 16.41 8.18 20.52
C CYS A 80 16.98 7.01 19.70
N PRO A 81 17.80 6.11 20.30
CA PRO A 81 18.44 5.01 19.58
C PRO A 81 17.46 4.19 18.74
N LYS A 82 17.86 3.83 17.51
CA LYS A 82 17.06 2.94 16.65
C LYS A 82 16.98 1.56 17.32
N ARG A 83 15.81 1.25 17.88
CA ARG A 83 15.47 -0.11 18.33
C ARG A 83 15.21 -1.02 17.12
N PRO A 84 15.34 -2.35 17.25
CA PRO A 84 14.75 -3.27 16.29
C PRO A 84 13.26 -2.95 16.12
N THR A 85 12.79 -2.97 14.87
CA THR A 85 11.36 -2.81 14.55
C THR A 85 10.88 -4.07 13.85
N THR A 86 9.78 -4.66 14.31
CA THR A 86 9.19 -5.82 13.62
C THR A 86 8.43 -5.35 12.38
N ASN A 87 8.29 -6.22 11.38
CA ASN A 87 7.41 -5.94 10.25
C ASN A 87 5.96 -6.14 10.76
N ILE A 88 5.31 -5.04 11.12
CA ILE A 88 4.03 -5.02 11.85
C ILE A 88 2.95 -5.77 11.06
N TYR A 89 2.94 -5.61 9.73
CA TYR A 89 2.03 -6.34 8.84
C TYR A 89 2.30 -7.87 8.83
N LYS A 90 3.55 -8.31 8.98
CA LYS A 90 3.88 -9.73 9.07
C LYS A 90 3.29 -10.38 10.32
N THR A 91 3.28 -9.68 11.46
CA THR A 91 2.61 -10.13 12.69
C THR A 91 1.14 -10.42 12.39
N TYR A 92 0.43 -9.48 11.77
CA TYR A 92 -1.01 -9.63 11.48
C TYR A 92 -1.33 -10.71 10.44
N VAL A 93 -0.64 -10.75 9.29
CA VAL A 93 -1.06 -11.60 8.17
C VAL A 93 -0.43 -13.00 8.21
N THR A 94 0.83 -13.16 8.65
CA THR A 94 1.36 -14.52 8.90
C THR A 94 0.92 -15.10 10.24
N GLY A 95 0.37 -14.26 11.13
CA GLY A 95 -0.34 -14.69 12.33
C GLY A 95 -1.71 -15.27 12.02
N GLY A 96 -2.56 -14.53 11.30
CA GLY A 96 -3.93 -14.95 10.97
C GLY A 96 -4.05 -16.15 10.02
N ASP A 97 -2.99 -16.54 9.30
CA ASP A 97 -2.93 -17.76 8.50
C ASP A 97 -2.66 -19.03 9.35
N LYS A 98 -2.32 -18.90 10.64
CA LYS A 98 -1.98 -20.03 11.53
C LYS A 98 -3.00 -20.33 12.63
N THR A 99 -3.94 -19.43 12.92
CA THR A 99 -4.75 -19.51 14.16
C THR A 99 -6.11 -20.17 14.03
N MET A 100 -6.74 -20.20 12.86
CA MET A 100 -8.07 -20.83 12.72
C MET A 100 -8.27 -21.53 11.38
N ASN A 101 -8.78 -22.76 11.45
CA ASN A 101 -9.47 -23.39 10.31
C ASN A 101 -10.73 -22.61 9.99
N ASN A 102 -11.03 -22.42 8.69
CA ASN A 102 -12.24 -21.73 8.23
C ASN A 102 -13.54 -22.32 8.83
N THR A 103 -13.55 -23.62 9.14
CA THR A 103 -14.68 -24.33 9.78
C THR A 103 -15.06 -23.77 11.16
N ILE A 104 -14.08 -23.29 11.95
CA ILE A 104 -14.34 -22.74 13.28
C ILE A 104 -15.05 -21.38 13.17
N LEU A 105 -14.74 -20.63 12.10
CA LEU A 105 -15.28 -19.30 11.83
C LEU A 105 -16.70 -19.34 11.20
N SER A 106 -17.17 -20.51 10.74
CA SER A 106 -18.54 -20.70 10.26
C SER A 106 -19.55 -21.05 11.37
N GLU A 107 -19.09 -21.46 12.55
CA GLU A 107 -19.94 -21.88 13.68
C GLU A 107 -19.93 -20.88 14.85
N LEU A 108 -19.06 -19.86 14.80
CA LEU A 108 -18.84 -18.91 15.89
C LEU A 108 -20.00 -17.90 16.03
N ASP A 109 -20.60 -17.82 17.22
CA ASP A 109 -21.63 -16.82 17.53
C ASP A 109 -20.98 -15.43 17.69
N PHE A 110 -21.70 -14.35 17.33
CA PHE A 110 -21.24 -12.98 17.48
C PHE A 110 -20.77 -12.69 18.91
N VAL A 111 -21.44 -13.27 19.91
CA VAL A 111 -21.09 -13.06 21.32
C VAL A 111 -19.70 -13.59 21.72
N GLU A 112 -19.10 -14.44 20.89
CA GLU A 112 -17.78 -15.08 21.10
C GLU A 112 -16.65 -14.36 20.33
N THR A 113 -17.02 -13.39 19.50
CA THR A 113 -16.09 -12.57 18.72
C THR A 113 -15.44 -11.46 19.54
N THR A 114 -14.31 -10.91 19.09
CA THR A 114 -13.62 -9.82 19.79
C THR A 114 -14.53 -8.58 19.96
N SER A 115 -14.84 -8.28 21.22
CA SER A 115 -15.61 -7.10 21.65
C SER A 115 -14.67 -5.95 22.00
N PRO A 116 -14.75 -4.79 21.34
CA PRO A 116 -13.95 -3.63 21.73
C PRO A 116 -14.35 -3.06 23.09
N ASN A 117 -15.54 -3.39 23.61
CA ASN A 117 -16.04 -2.86 24.89
C ASN A 117 -15.45 -3.58 26.11
N PHE A 118 -15.18 -4.88 25.99
CA PHE A 118 -14.57 -5.69 27.05
C PHE A 118 -13.07 -5.92 26.86
N THR A 119 -12.56 -5.79 25.62
CA THR A 119 -11.12 -5.70 25.36
C THR A 119 -10.55 -4.52 26.14
N THR A 120 -9.39 -4.70 26.76
CA THR A 120 -8.73 -3.64 27.54
C THR A 120 -7.26 -3.50 27.16
N PHE A 121 -6.66 -2.37 27.55
CA PHE A 121 -5.21 -2.21 27.54
C PHE A 121 -4.68 -1.61 28.85
N SER A 122 -3.46 -1.98 29.20
CA SER A 122 -2.74 -1.50 30.39
C SER A 122 -1.27 -1.26 30.07
N ILE A 123 -0.60 -0.47 30.91
CA ILE A 123 0.85 -0.25 30.82
C ILE A 123 1.54 -1.25 31.76
N ILE A 124 2.53 -2.00 31.26
CA ILE A 124 3.32 -2.91 32.10
C ILE A 124 4.32 -2.09 32.93
N ASP A 125 4.42 -2.43 34.21
CA ASP A 125 5.30 -1.79 35.21
C ASP A 125 5.15 -0.26 35.26
N GLU A 126 3.90 0.24 35.28
CA GLU A 126 3.59 1.66 35.13
C GLU A 126 4.27 2.54 36.19
N LYS A 127 5.07 3.50 35.70
CA LYS A 127 5.86 4.43 36.52
C LYS A 127 5.18 5.78 36.67
N LYS A 128 5.41 6.44 37.80
CA LYS A 128 4.99 7.85 38.03
C LYS A 128 5.54 8.80 36.95
N SER A 129 6.74 8.51 36.48
CA SER A 129 7.42 9.23 35.41
C SER A 129 8.37 8.29 34.65
N TYR A 130 8.68 8.67 33.41
CA TYR A 130 9.58 7.96 32.49
C TYR A 130 10.62 8.93 31.96
N LYS A 131 11.77 8.41 31.52
CA LYS A 131 12.81 9.22 30.88
C LYS A 131 12.59 9.30 29.38
N LEU A 132 13.13 10.36 28.77
CA LEU A 132 13.24 10.45 27.31
C LEU A 132 13.97 9.20 26.76
N CYS A 133 13.49 8.67 25.64
CA CYS A 133 13.96 7.45 24.99
C CYS A 133 13.76 6.14 25.77
N GLU A 134 13.13 6.18 26.95
CA GLU A 134 12.71 4.98 27.68
C GLU A 134 11.62 4.20 26.89
N LEU A 135 11.46 2.92 27.23
CA LEU A 135 10.53 2.00 26.60
C LEU A 135 9.21 1.98 27.39
N LEU A 136 8.12 2.34 26.74
CA LEU A 136 6.77 2.06 27.21
C LEU A 136 6.30 0.73 26.62
N VAL A 137 5.76 -0.15 27.45
CA VAL A 137 5.18 -1.44 27.03
C VAL A 137 3.69 -1.43 27.34
N VAL A 138 2.86 -1.53 26.30
CA VAL A 138 1.40 -1.58 26.41
C VAL A 138 0.94 -3.01 26.16
N LYS A 139 0.25 -3.59 27.13
CA LYS A 139 -0.42 -4.89 27.02
C LYS A 139 -1.86 -4.67 26.56
N ILE A 140 -2.30 -5.41 25.54
CA ILE A 140 -3.71 -5.52 25.15
C ILE A 140 -4.20 -6.92 25.52
N GLU A 141 -5.43 -6.99 26.04
CA GLU A 141 -6.12 -8.25 26.35
C GLU A 141 -7.48 -8.24 25.65
N SER A 142 -7.56 -8.89 24.49
CA SER A 142 -8.81 -9.05 23.75
C SER A 142 -9.79 -9.92 24.54
N ARG A 143 -11.07 -9.51 24.51
CA ARG A 143 -12.17 -10.24 25.15
C ARG A 143 -13.35 -10.41 24.22
N ASP A 144 -14.16 -11.43 24.48
CA ASP A 144 -15.44 -11.63 23.79
C ASP A 144 -16.57 -10.73 24.37
N TRP A 145 -17.78 -10.81 23.81
CA TRP A 145 -18.94 -10.06 24.32
C TRP A 145 -19.58 -10.68 25.58
N LYS A 146 -19.12 -11.86 26.00
CA LYS A 146 -19.40 -12.48 27.30
C LYS A 146 -18.35 -12.05 28.36
N ASN A 147 -17.40 -11.18 28.02
CA ASN A 147 -16.26 -10.72 28.84
C ASN A 147 -15.24 -11.83 29.21
N ASN A 148 -15.21 -12.94 28.48
CA ASN A 148 -14.14 -13.94 28.58
C ASN A 148 -12.88 -13.43 27.88
N SER A 149 -11.69 -13.85 28.34
CA SER A 149 -10.47 -13.67 27.56
C SER A 149 -10.51 -14.49 26.28
N LYS A 150 -10.11 -13.90 25.15
CA LYS A 150 -9.93 -14.64 23.89
C LYS A 150 -8.85 -15.72 24.05
N THR A 151 -8.93 -16.78 23.24
CA THR A 151 -7.96 -17.90 23.23
C THR A 151 -7.09 -17.94 21.97
N TYR A 152 -7.24 -16.95 21.09
CA TYR A 152 -6.56 -16.82 19.80
C TYR A 152 -6.24 -15.35 19.49
N GLY A 153 -5.24 -15.12 18.62
CA GLY A 153 -4.82 -13.78 18.18
C GLY A 153 -5.31 -13.42 16.76
N GLY A 154 -4.69 -12.40 16.17
CA GLY A 154 -4.95 -11.91 14.81
C GLY A 154 -5.84 -10.66 14.69
N ASP A 155 -6.27 -10.06 15.81
CA ASP A 155 -7.06 -8.81 15.79
C ASP A 155 -6.21 -7.66 15.22
N PHE A 156 -6.72 -6.95 14.21
CA PHE A 156 -5.98 -5.86 13.56
C PHE A 156 -6.16 -4.55 14.35
N PHE A 157 -5.16 -4.20 15.15
CA PHE A 157 -5.13 -2.95 15.91
C PHE A 157 -4.37 -1.84 15.16
N ARG A 158 -4.75 -0.59 15.42
CA ARG A 158 -3.87 0.56 15.20
C ARG A 158 -3.57 1.20 16.55
N LEU A 159 -2.29 1.44 16.82
CA LEU A 159 -1.85 2.04 18.08
C LEU A 159 -1.11 3.35 17.83
N LYS A 160 -1.09 4.21 18.86
CA LYS A 160 -0.14 5.33 18.96
C LYS A 160 0.01 5.83 20.38
N ILE A 161 1.18 6.35 20.70
CA ILE A 161 1.37 7.31 21.79
C ILE A 161 1.26 8.74 21.23
N PHE A 162 0.67 9.67 21.98
CA PHE A 162 0.48 11.05 21.52
C PHE A 162 0.34 12.10 22.64
N SER A 163 0.59 13.35 22.30
CA SER A 163 0.39 14.55 23.12
C SER A 163 -0.31 15.64 22.32
N GLU A 164 -1.22 16.36 22.97
CA GLU A 164 -2.00 17.47 22.39
C GLU A 164 -1.72 18.81 23.10
N ASP A 165 -1.19 18.74 24.32
CA ASP A 165 -0.90 19.89 25.17
C ASP A 165 0.27 20.69 24.54
N LYS A 166 0.04 21.99 24.27
CA LYS A 166 0.90 22.90 23.47
C LYS A 166 0.87 22.63 21.94
N ALA A 167 1.40 21.51 21.47
CA ALA A 167 1.53 21.20 20.03
C ALA A 167 1.60 19.68 19.79
N TYR A 168 1.14 19.22 18.62
CA TYR A 168 0.92 17.78 18.42
C TYR A 168 2.21 16.98 18.33
N SER A 169 2.32 15.91 19.11
CA SER A 169 3.43 14.95 19.02
C SER A 169 2.85 13.54 19.08
N ALA A 170 3.34 12.61 18.25
CA ALA A 170 2.81 11.25 18.18
C ALA A 170 3.79 10.26 17.53
N ALA A 171 3.79 9.01 17.99
CA ALA A 171 4.56 7.92 17.38
C ALA A 171 3.75 6.62 17.36
N GLY A 172 4.02 5.78 16.36
CA GLY A 172 3.50 4.42 16.28
C GLY A 172 4.28 3.48 17.19
N GLU A 173 3.80 2.24 17.30
CA GLU A 173 4.52 1.14 17.92
C GLU A 173 5.79 0.81 17.12
N ASP A 174 6.94 0.73 17.81
CA ASP A 174 8.21 0.28 17.21
C ASP A 174 8.16 -1.23 16.90
N GLU A 175 7.49 -1.99 17.76
CA GLU A 175 7.29 -3.43 17.65
C GLU A 175 5.91 -3.81 18.21
N LEU A 176 5.25 -4.76 17.55
CA LEU A 176 4.05 -5.45 18.03
C LEU A 176 4.25 -6.96 18.02
N ILE A 177 3.99 -7.59 19.16
CA ILE A 177 3.96 -9.04 19.36
C ILE A 177 2.52 -9.47 19.63
N ASP A 178 2.04 -10.44 18.86
CA ASP A 178 0.81 -11.19 19.13
C ASP A 178 1.20 -12.55 19.72
N PHE A 179 0.70 -12.88 20.91
CA PHE A 179 0.94 -14.19 21.55
C PHE A 179 0.00 -15.29 21.06
N GLN A 180 -0.88 -15.00 20.09
CA GLN A 180 -1.82 -15.93 19.48
C GLN A 180 -2.80 -16.55 20.49
N ASN A 181 -3.09 -15.80 21.56
CA ASN A 181 -3.90 -16.23 22.71
C ASN A 181 -4.77 -15.09 23.28
N GLY A 182 -5.12 -14.09 22.47
CA GLY A 182 -5.84 -12.89 22.89
C GLY A 182 -4.97 -11.83 23.58
N THR A 183 -3.69 -12.10 23.86
CA THR A 183 -2.77 -11.12 24.47
C THR A 183 -1.78 -10.58 23.45
N TYR A 184 -1.59 -9.25 23.45
CA TYR A 184 -0.65 -8.55 22.58
C TYR A 184 0.25 -7.63 23.40
N LEU A 185 1.50 -7.43 22.96
CA LEU A 185 2.43 -6.43 23.50
C LEU A 185 2.85 -5.45 22.42
N ALA A 186 2.61 -4.17 22.64
CA ALA A 186 3.09 -3.09 21.79
C ALA A 186 4.16 -2.27 22.52
N PHE A 187 5.23 -1.97 21.81
CA PHE A 187 6.43 -1.34 22.34
C PHE A 187 6.61 0.06 21.74
N PHE A 188 6.80 1.08 22.59
CA PHE A 188 6.98 2.46 22.15
C PHE A 188 8.22 3.09 22.80
N THR A 189 9.12 3.62 21.99
CA THR A 189 10.15 4.56 22.46
C THR A 189 9.51 5.91 22.75
N LEU A 190 9.76 6.46 23.94
CA LEU A 190 9.23 7.76 24.36
C LEU A 190 10.06 8.91 23.78
N ARG A 191 9.65 9.46 22.63
CA ARG A 191 10.47 10.35 21.79
C ARG A 191 10.40 11.84 22.14
N TRP A 192 9.57 12.26 23.10
CA TRP A 192 9.46 13.66 23.55
C TRP A 192 9.07 13.76 25.04
N SER A 193 9.37 14.92 25.66
CA SER A 193 9.03 15.27 27.05
C SER A 193 7.57 15.71 27.21
N GLY A 194 7.04 15.60 28.43
CA GLY A 194 5.70 16.06 28.81
C GLY A 194 4.67 14.94 28.96
N LYS A 195 3.38 15.29 28.84
CA LYS A 195 2.25 14.40 29.12
C LYS A 195 1.89 13.56 27.88
N VAL A 196 2.11 12.25 27.94
CA VAL A 196 1.87 11.31 26.83
C VAL A 196 0.67 10.43 27.11
N LYS A 197 -0.26 10.34 26.16
CA LYS A 197 -1.46 9.49 26.18
C LYS A 197 -1.24 8.27 25.29
N VAL A 198 -1.78 7.12 25.67
CA VAL A 198 -1.86 5.92 24.81
C VAL A 198 -3.22 5.89 24.10
N GLN A 199 -3.25 5.50 22.82
CA GLN A 199 -4.45 5.12 22.09
C GLN A 199 -4.27 3.73 21.47
N VAL A 200 -5.25 2.87 21.70
CA VAL A 200 -5.44 1.58 21.00
C VAL A 200 -6.79 1.62 20.30
N LYS A 201 -6.82 1.30 19.01
CA LYS A 201 -8.04 1.24 18.20
C LYS A 201 -8.12 -0.12 17.53
N LEU A 202 -9.20 -0.86 17.75
CA LEU A 202 -9.53 -2.06 16.97
C LEU A 202 -9.97 -1.60 15.59
N ILE A 203 -9.19 -1.90 14.55
CA ILE A 203 -9.58 -1.62 13.18
C ILE A 203 -10.48 -2.73 12.68
N HIS A 204 -10.06 -4.00 12.87
CA HIS A 204 -10.88 -5.18 12.58
C HIS A 204 -10.66 -6.27 13.62
N PRO A 205 -11.72 -6.91 14.12
CA PRO A 205 -11.61 -8.15 14.89
C PRO A 205 -11.22 -9.30 13.94
N VAL A 206 -10.45 -10.29 14.40
CA VAL A 206 -9.88 -11.34 13.51
C VAL A 206 -10.94 -12.14 12.73
N GLU A 207 -12.14 -12.27 13.26
CA GLU A 207 -13.21 -13.12 12.76
C GLU A 207 -13.86 -12.58 11.48
N VAL A 208 -13.64 -11.31 11.13
CA VAL A 208 -14.07 -10.73 9.84
C VAL A 208 -13.07 -10.98 8.71
N LEU A 209 -11.83 -11.37 9.03
CA LEU A 209 -10.77 -11.57 8.03
C LEU A 209 -11.08 -12.64 6.97
N PRO A 210 -11.83 -13.74 7.22
CA PRO A 210 -12.23 -14.67 6.15
C PRO A 210 -13.06 -14.00 5.06
N GLN A 211 -14.00 -13.12 5.43
CA GLN A 211 -14.81 -12.36 4.47
C GLN A 211 -13.96 -11.29 3.77
N MET A 212 -12.99 -10.66 4.48
CA MET A 212 -12.07 -9.70 3.86
C MET A 212 -11.09 -10.36 2.89
N ARG A 213 -10.59 -11.57 3.18
CA ARG A 213 -9.68 -12.34 2.30
C ARG A 213 -10.27 -12.53 0.89
N LEU A 214 -11.60 -12.61 0.75
CA LEU A 214 -12.28 -12.66 -0.54
C LEU A 214 -11.94 -11.46 -1.44
N THR A 215 -11.73 -10.26 -0.86
CA THR A 215 -11.30 -9.07 -1.63
C THR A 215 -9.86 -9.15 -2.12
N LEU A 216 -8.96 -9.86 -1.43
CA LEU A 216 -7.58 -10.00 -1.90
C LEU A 216 -7.50 -10.66 -3.28
N THR A 217 -8.49 -11.50 -3.63
CA THR A 217 -8.55 -12.20 -4.93
C THR A 217 -9.11 -11.35 -6.08
N GLY A 218 -9.83 -10.25 -5.79
CA GLY A 218 -10.67 -9.56 -6.78
C GLY A 218 -11.97 -10.29 -7.16
N ARG A 219 -12.00 -11.63 -7.08
CA ARG A 219 -12.98 -12.50 -7.76
C ARG A 219 -14.35 -12.54 -7.07
N THR A 220 -14.40 -12.76 -5.75
CA THR A 220 -15.64 -13.19 -5.04
C THR A 220 -16.64 -12.08 -4.70
N GLY A 221 -16.30 -10.81 -4.93
CA GLY A 221 -17.20 -9.69 -4.60
C GLY A 221 -16.80 -8.32 -5.16
N MET A 222 -15.63 -8.21 -5.79
CA MET A 222 -15.13 -6.94 -6.35
C MET A 222 -15.24 -6.91 -7.87
N ASN A 223 -16.35 -7.41 -8.40
CA ASN A 223 -16.68 -7.29 -9.81
C ASN A 223 -17.12 -5.86 -10.16
N SER A 224 -16.21 -4.91 -9.89
CA SER A 224 -16.23 -3.48 -10.20
C SER A 224 -16.37 -3.35 -11.69
N THR A 225 -17.61 -3.41 -12.15
CA THR A 225 -17.89 -3.43 -13.58
C THR A 225 -17.75 -2.00 -14.07
N PHE A 226 -16.87 -1.79 -15.03
CA PHE A 226 -16.71 -0.51 -15.70
C PHE A 226 -17.66 -0.48 -16.90
N VAL A 227 -17.82 0.70 -17.50
CA VAL A 227 -18.64 0.89 -18.70
C VAL A 227 -17.76 1.56 -19.75
N GLY A 228 -17.62 0.89 -20.88
CA GLY A 228 -17.08 1.46 -22.10
C GLY A 228 -18.22 2.04 -22.92
N ILE A 229 -18.02 3.23 -23.48
CA ILE A 229 -18.96 3.84 -24.42
C ILE A 229 -18.32 3.80 -25.80
N PHE A 230 -19.00 3.14 -26.74
CA PHE A 230 -18.56 2.94 -28.11
C PHE A 230 -19.38 3.88 -29.00
N VAL A 231 -18.71 4.70 -29.81
CA VAL A 231 -19.34 5.83 -30.51
C VAL A 231 -18.86 5.94 -31.95
N ASN A 232 -19.79 5.73 -32.90
CA ASN A 232 -19.54 5.93 -34.34
C ASN A 232 -20.58 6.92 -34.91
N LYS A 233 -20.12 8.11 -35.30
CA LYS A 233 -20.97 9.22 -35.79
C LYS A 233 -22.08 9.55 -34.78
N ASN A 234 -23.32 9.16 -35.07
CA ASN A 234 -24.50 9.45 -34.26
C ASN A 234 -24.99 8.22 -33.45
N ILE A 235 -24.26 7.10 -33.51
CA ILE A 235 -24.58 5.84 -32.83
C ILE A 235 -23.69 5.73 -31.59
N SER A 236 -24.28 5.37 -30.44
CA SER A 236 -23.56 5.20 -29.18
C SER A 236 -24.13 4.02 -28.40
N GLU A 237 -23.28 3.12 -27.91
CA GLU A 237 -23.66 1.99 -27.06
C GLU A 237 -22.81 1.95 -25.78
N GLU A 238 -23.45 1.65 -24.65
CA GLU A 238 -22.77 1.46 -23.35
C GLU A 238 -22.67 -0.03 -23.01
N VAL A 239 -21.44 -0.55 -22.89
CA VAL A 239 -21.17 -1.97 -22.65
C VAL A 239 -20.33 -2.17 -21.38
N PHE A 240 -20.52 -3.32 -20.72
CA PHE A 240 -19.78 -3.64 -19.50
C PHE A 240 -18.33 -4.06 -19.78
N CYS A 241 -17.40 -3.53 -18.98
CA CYS A 241 -15.97 -3.79 -19.06
C CYS A 241 -15.37 -4.25 -17.73
N ARG A 242 -14.34 -5.10 -17.78
CA ARG A 242 -13.71 -5.78 -16.64
C ARG A 242 -12.22 -6.02 -16.88
N TYR A 243 -11.49 -6.21 -15.80
CA TYR A 243 -10.09 -6.67 -15.78
C TYR A 243 -9.96 -8.20 -15.71
N VAL A 244 -11.04 -8.92 -16.04
CA VAL A 244 -11.11 -10.38 -16.10
C VAL A 244 -11.75 -10.73 -17.45
N VAL A 245 -11.29 -11.81 -18.08
CA VAL A 245 -11.81 -12.29 -19.37
C VAL A 245 -13.34 -12.43 -19.31
N LEU A 246 -14.00 -12.06 -20.40
CA LEU A 246 -15.44 -12.16 -20.57
C LEU A 246 -15.78 -13.38 -21.45
N GLU A 247 -17.00 -13.89 -21.34
CA GLU A 247 -17.51 -14.82 -22.35
C GLU A 247 -17.57 -14.14 -23.73
N PRO A 248 -17.11 -14.80 -24.82
CA PRO A 248 -17.22 -14.26 -26.17
C PRO A 248 -18.67 -13.97 -26.59
N PRO A 249 -18.93 -12.95 -27.43
CA PRO A 249 -17.96 -12.02 -28.03
C PRO A 249 -17.59 -10.84 -27.11
N PHE A 250 -16.29 -10.55 -27.04
CA PHE A 250 -15.75 -9.40 -26.31
C PHE A 250 -14.72 -8.64 -27.15
N CYS A 251 -14.52 -7.36 -26.83
CA CYS A 251 -13.41 -6.55 -27.28
C CYS A 251 -12.25 -6.68 -26.29
N ASN A 252 -11.09 -7.15 -26.77
CA ASN A 252 -9.85 -7.08 -26.01
C ASN A 252 -9.26 -5.68 -26.17
N LEU A 253 -9.16 -4.95 -25.06
CA LEU A 253 -8.67 -3.59 -24.97
C LEU A 253 -7.52 -3.50 -23.94
N SER A 254 -6.89 -4.64 -23.66
CA SER A 254 -5.73 -4.77 -22.78
C SER A 254 -4.53 -4.06 -23.39
N ASP A 255 -3.83 -3.27 -22.59
CA ASP A 255 -2.56 -2.70 -23.01
C ASP A 255 -1.45 -3.78 -22.94
N PRO A 256 -0.68 -4.00 -24.02
CA PRO A 256 0.26 -5.12 -24.10
C PRO A 256 1.55 -4.91 -23.30
N LEU A 257 1.92 -3.66 -22.98
CA LEU A 257 3.15 -3.33 -22.26
C LEU A 257 2.99 -3.36 -20.74
N THR A 258 1.75 -3.39 -20.25
CA THR A 258 1.46 -3.23 -18.82
C THR A 258 0.88 -4.46 -18.14
N HIS A 259 0.85 -5.60 -18.84
CA HIS A 259 0.27 -6.88 -18.40
C HIS A 259 -1.14 -6.75 -17.81
N GLY A 260 -1.88 -5.72 -18.24
CA GLY A 260 -3.13 -5.30 -17.63
C GLY A 260 -4.34 -5.78 -18.42
N PRO A 261 -4.97 -6.92 -18.06
CA PRO A 261 -6.17 -7.38 -18.73
C PRO A 261 -7.26 -6.30 -18.72
N TRP A 262 -7.84 -6.01 -19.88
CA TRP A 262 -9.00 -5.15 -20.02
C TRP A 262 -9.90 -5.63 -21.16
N PHE A 263 -11.13 -5.99 -20.81
CA PHE A 263 -12.10 -6.58 -21.74
C PHE A 263 -13.43 -5.87 -21.61
N CYS A 264 -14.05 -5.50 -22.73
CA CYS A 264 -15.41 -5.00 -22.79
C CYS A 264 -16.29 -6.02 -23.54
N LYS A 265 -17.57 -6.16 -23.18
CA LYS A 265 -18.52 -6.88 -24.06
C LYS A 265 -18.50 -6.23 -25.44
N LYS A 266 -18.59 -7.01 -26.51
CA LYS A 266 -18.71 -6.44 -27.85
C LYS A 266 -20.04 -5.68 -27.96
N PRO A 267 -20.09 -4.49 -28.60
CA PRO A 267 -21.34 -3.85 -28.97
C PRO A 267 -22.32 -4.79 -29.68
N THR A 268 -23.61 -4.59 -29.39
CA THR A 268 -24.72 -5.32 -30.00
C THR A 268 -25.23 -4.66 -31.28
N ASP A 269 -25.03 -3.35 -31.45
CA ASP A 269 -25.19 -2.69 -32.74
C ASP A 269 -24.04 -3.09 -33.69
N SER A 270 -24.37 -3.76 -34.79
CA SER A 270 -23.38 -4.24 -35.78
C SER A 270 -22.64 -3.13 -36.53
N ARG A 271 -23.05 -1.87 -36.35
CA ARG A 271 -22.37 -0.67 -36.87
C ARG A 271 -21.28 -0.15 -35.92
N LEU A 272 -21.15 -0.73 -34.74
CA LEU A 272 -20.07 -0.47 -33.79
C LEU A 272 -19.07 -1.62 -33.74
N THR A 273 -17.79 -1.26 -33.73
CA THR A 273 -16.62 -2.14 -33.69
C THR A 273 -15.91 -2.03 -32.35
N CYS A 274 -14.81 -2.76 -32.15
CA CYS A 274 -13.99 -2.59 -30.95
C CYS A 274 -13.16 -1.31 -30.95
N ASP A 275 -12.93 -0.71 -32.12
CA ASP A 275 -12.11 0.49 -32.29
C ASP A 275 -12.90 1.78 -32.01
N ASP A 276 -14.24 1.71 -31.99
CA ASP A 276 -15.13 2.83 -31.65
C ASP A 276 -15.14 3.17 -30.14
N TRP A 277 -14.31 2.53 -29.31
CA TRP A 277 -14.25 2.77 -27.87
C TRP A 277 -13.76 4.19 -27.55
N LYS A 278 -14.70 5.09 -27.22
CA LYS A 278 -14.40 6.53 -27.05
C LYS A 278 -14.36 7.01 -25.60
N TRP A 279 -15.07 6.33 -24.70
CA TRP A 279 -15.11 6.72 -23.28
C TRP A 279 -15.11 5.55 -22.30
N HIS A 280 -14.63 5.81 -21.10
CA HIS A 280 -14.61 4.90 -19.93
C HIS A 280 -15.25 5.57 -18.72
N LYS A 281 -16.08 4.83 -17.97
CA LYS A 281 -16.61 5.25 -16.66
C LYS A 281 -16.80 4.06 -15.70
N LYS A 282 -17.03 4.33 -14.43
CA LYS A 282 -17.46 3.31 -13.45
C LYS A 282 -18.96 3.03 -13.61
N ASN A 283 -19.40 1.75 -13.55
CA ASN A 283 -20.82 1.47 -13.32
C ASN A 283 -21.19 1.94 -11.90
N ARG A 284 -22.23 2.77 -11.78
CA ARG A 284 -22.72 3.26 -10.48
C ARG A 284 -23.63 2.25 -9.76
N ASN A 285 -24.26 1.34 -10.50
CA ASN A 285 -25.38 0.52 -10.01
C ASN A 285 -24.97 -0.95 -9.75
N GLY A 286 -23.73 -1.35 -10.08
CA GLY A 286 -23.44 -2.76 -10.37
C GLY A 286 -22.73 -3.61 -9.31
N THR A 287 -22.05 -3.02 -8.32
CA THR A 287 -21.00 -3.76 -7.57
C THR A 287 -21.12 -3.71 -6.04
N PHE A 288 -21.01 -2.55 -5.40
CA PHE A 288 -20.81 -2.50 -3.93
C PHE A 288 -21.97 -3.05 -3.11
N LEU A 289 -23.21 -2.85 -3.58
CA LEU A 289 -24.41 -3.42 -2.97
C LEU A 289 -24.32 -4.96 -2.92
N LYS A 290 -23.83 -5.60 -4.00
CA LYS A 290 -23.67 -7.06 -4.08
C LYS A 290 -22.60 -7.62 -3.15
N LEU A 291 -21.58 -6.81 -2.80
CA LEU A 291 -20.63 -7.20 -1.77
C LEU A 291 -21.28 -7.20 -0.40
N GLU A 292 -22.13 -6.20 -0.09
CA GLU A 292 -22.85 -6.09 1.17
C GLU A 292 -24.00 -7.11 1.30
N GLU A 293 -24.67 -7.45 0.19
CA GLU A 293 -25.62 -8.57 0.09
C GLU A 293 -24.96 -9.89 0.54
N ASN A 294 -23.78 -10.20 -0.03
CA ASN A 294 -23.01 -11.44 0.19
C ASN A 294 -22.30 -11.57 1.56
N LEU A 295 -22.45 -10.62 2.50
CA LEU A 295 -21.87 -10.75 3.84
C LEU A 295 -22.74 -11.66 4.73
N THR A 296 -22.10 -12.51 5.53
CA THR A 296 -22.80 -13.23 6.61
C THR A 296 -23.38 -12.24 7.63
N PRO A 297 -24.47 -12.59 8.35
CA PRO A 297 -25.01 -11.74 9.42
C PRO A 297 -23.93 -11.35 10.45
N LEU A 298 -23.11 -12.33 10.85
CA LEU A 298 -21.93 -12.15 11.70
C LEU A 298 -20.96 -11.08 11.15
N SER A 299 -20.61 -11.15 9.86
CA SER A 299 -19.73 -10.14 9.24
C SER A 299 -20.34 -8.75 9.24
N LYS A 300 -21.65 -8.62 8.96
CA LYS A 300 -22.37 -7.33 9.00
C LYS A 300 -22.33 -6.73 10.41
N GLU A 301 -22.54 -7.57 11.43
CA GLU A 301 -22.55 -7.15 12.82
C GLU A 301 -21.14 -6.75 13.32
N LEU A 302 -20.11 -7.54 13.00
CA LEU A 302 -18.70 -7.21 13.29
C LEU A 302 -18.27 -5.88 12.68
N LEU A 303 -18.58 -5.66 11.41
CA LEU A 303 -18.26 -4.42 10.70
C LEU A 303 -19.06 -3.20 11.21
N THR A 304 -20.15 -3.43 11.94
CA THR A 304 -20.98 -2.37 12.54
C THR A 304 -20.60 -2.09 14.00
N LYS A 305 -20.23 -3.10 14.78
CA LYS A 305 -20.02 -3.00 16.24
C LYS A 305 -18.55 -3.04 16.69
N SER A 306 -17.64 -3.62 15.89
CA SER A 306 -16.22 -3.81 16.26
C SER A 306 -15.23 -3.07 15.35
N HIS A 307 -15.70 -2.41 14.28
CA HIS A 307 -14.84 -1.75 13.29
C HIS A 307 -14.44 -0.31 13.69
N MET A 308 -13.14 0.02 13.57
CA MET A 308 -12.54 1.33 13.92
C MET A 308 -12.80 1.82 15.37
N VAL A 309 -13.18 0.95 16.29
CA VAL A 309 -13.55 1.33 17.66
C VAL A 309 -12.30 1.57 18.51
N ASN A 310 -12.24 2.69 19.21
CA ASN A 310 -11.20 2.92 20.22
C ASN A 310 -11.45 2.02 21.43
N ILE A 311 -10.44 1.25 21.84
CA ILE A 311 -10.53 0.41 23.04
C ILE A 311 -10.66 1.30 24.29
N PRO A 312 -11.58 1.02 25.23
CA PRO A 312 -11.66 1.71 26.51
C PRO A 312 -10.38 1.53 27.33
N GLY A 313 -9.55 2.57 27.33
CA GLY A 313 -8.51 2.75 28.34
C GLY A 313 -9.06 3.52 29.52
N ASN A 314 -8.64 3.15 30.74
CA ASN A 314 -8.47 4.16 31.78
C ASN A 314 -7.58 5.29 31.24
N ARG A 315 -7.66 6.49 31.82
CA ARG A 315 -6.98 7.70 31.32
C ARG A 315 -5.47 7.69 31.63
N HIS A 316 -4.76 6.64 31.21
CA HIS A 316 -3.32 6.45 31.32
C HIS A 316 -2.59 7.54 30.53
N SER A 317 -2.33 8.67 31.19
CA SER A 317 -1.45 9.72 30.71
C SER A 317 -0.20 9.73 31.56
N ILE A 318 0.89 9.21 31.02
CA ILE A 318 2.19 9.18 31.68
C ILE A 318 2.88 10.54 31.56
N ILE A 319 3.83 10.80 32.46
CA ILE A 319 4.73 11.95 32.37
C ILE A 319 6.10 11.46 31.89
N VAL A 320 6.60 12.05 30.80
CA VAL A 320 7.99 11.89 30.34
C VAL A 320 8.79 13.10 30.83
N GLU A 321 9.82 12.85 31.62
CA GLU A 321 10.67 13.88 32.20
C GLU A 321 11.50 14.61 31.14
N GLU A 322 11.48 15.93 31.23
CA GLU A 322 12.44 16.81 30.57
C GLU A 322 13.66 16.91 31.50
N LYS A 323 14.82 16.35 31.11
CA LYS A 323 16.01 16.45 31.96
C LYS A 323 16.50 17.90 32.00
N TYR A 324 16.44 18.49 33.19
CA TYR A 324 17.19 19.68 33.54
C TYR A 324 18.70 19.36 33.50
N GLY A 325 19.43 19.96 32.56
CA GLY A 325 20.88 19.86 32.44
C GLY A 325 21.41 20.28 31.07
N ASP A 326 20.87 19.69 30.01
CA ASP A 326 21.60 19.57 28.72
C ASP A 326 21.36 20.77 27.77
N LEU A 327 21.21 21.97 28.34
CA LEU A 327 21.05 23.22 27.59
C LEU A 327 22.33 23.64 26.85
N LEU A 328 23.49 23.10 27.24
CA LEU A 328 24.80 23.38 26.63
C LEU A 328 25.24 22.32 25.61
N GLU A 329 24.60 21.15 25.57
CA GLU A 329 24.95 20.07 24.63
C GLU A 329 24.13 20.12 23.32
N GLN A 330 23.13 21.03 23.22
CA GLN A 330 22.27 21.15 22.04
C GLN A 330 23.01 21.48 20.73
N GLU A 331 24.23 22.03 20.82
CA GLU A 331 25.08 22.33 19.65
C GLU A 331 25.88 21.09 19.16
N ALA A 332 26.06 20.08 20.00
CA ALA A 332 26.81 18.85 19.68
C ALA A 332 25.92 17.73 19.08
N ALA A 333 24.63 17.98 18.87
CA ALA A 333 23.71 17.00 18.31
C ALA A 333 24.11 16.57 16.89
N MET A 334 24.64 15.36 16.74
CA MET A 334 24.97 14.75 15.43
C MET A 334 23.76 14.85 14.49
N THR A 335 23.83 15.78 13.53
CA THR A 335 22.73 16.01 12.60
C THR A 335 22.59 14.82 11.66
N LEU A 336 21.47 14.09 11.78
CA LEU A 336 21.12 13.03 10.83
C LEU A 336 21.22 13.59 9.41
N PRO A 337 21.83 12.87 8.45
CA PRO A 337 22.02 13.36 7.09
C PRO A 337 20.66 13.68 6.46
N TYR A 338 20.62 14.61 5.51
CA TYR A 338 19.40 14.87 4.76
C TYR A 338 18.90 13.60 4.07
N CYS A 339 17.58 13.43 4.01
CA CYS A 339 16.98 12.25 3.41
C CYS A 339 17.39 12.11 1.95
N SER A 340 18.07 11.01 1.62
CA SER A 340 18.45 10.61 0.26
C SER A 340 17.56 9.45 -0.23
N MET A 341 17.55 9.24 -1.55
CA MET A 341 16.97 8.03 -2.14
C MET A 341 17.83 6.82 -1.72
N LYS A 342 17.20 5.70 -1.33
CA LYS A 342 17.84 4.49 -0.78
C LYS A 342 17.06 3.19 -1.13
N GLY A 343 16.18 3.25 -2.13
CA GLY A 343 15.20 2.23 -2.43
C GLY A 343 13.96 2.27 -1.53
N VAL A 344 13.07 1.31 -1.74
CA VAL A 344 11.90 1.08 -0.89
C VAL A 344 12.30 0.22 0.33
N PRO A 345 11.87 0.56 1.56
CA PRO A 345 12.13 -0.26 2.74
C PRO A 345 11.38 -1.59 2.65
N ASN A 346 12.06 -2.69 2.97
CA ASN A 346 11.40 -3.98 3.20
C ASN A 346 10.51 -3.86 4.44
N GLY A 347 9.25 -4.32 4.36
CA GLY A 347 8.32 -4.37 5.48
C GLY A 347 7.69 -3.04 5.89
N ILE A 348 6.64 -3.13 6.71
CA ILE A 348 5.97 -1.97 7.32
C ILE A 348 6.46 -1.86 8.77
N HIS A 349 7.06 -0.71 9.08
CA HIS A 349 7.86 -0.44 10.29
C HIS A 349 7.67 1.01 10.73
N ASN A 350 7.90 1.33 12.01
CA ASN A 350 7.84 2.70 12.52
C ASN A 350 8.96 3.60 11.96
N THR A 351 8.72 4.29 10.85
CA THR A 351 9.74 5.07 10.12
C THR A 351 9.95 6.49 10.67
N GLY A 352 9.10 7.00 11.57
CA GLY A 352 9.24 8.35 12.14
C GLY A 352 8.23 8.67 13.25
N HIS A 353 8.20 9.93 13.67
CA HIS A 353 7.24 10.44 14.66
C HIS A 353 6.92 11.91 14.42
N PHE A 354 5.74 12.36 14.86
CA PHE A 354 5.46 13.78 15.00
C PHE A 354 6.06 14.32 16.30
N PHE A 355 6.68 15.50 16.22
CA PHE A 355 7.01 16.34 17.38
C PHE A 355 6.69 17.79 17.04
N LYS A 356 5.89 18.45 17.89
CA LYS A 356 5.44 19.85 17.70
C LYS A 356 4.90 20.14 16.27
N ASP A 357 3.97 19.31 15.82
CA ASP A 357 3.29 19.37 14.52
C ASP A 357 4.17 19.11 13.26
N VAL A 358 5.43 18.69 13.43
CA VAL A 358 6.39 18.35 12.35
C VAL A 358 6.75 16.86 12.37
N TRP A 359 6.91 16.24 11.20
CA TRP A 359 7.32 14.83 11.06
C TRP A 359 8.85 14.66 11.02
N TYR A 360 9.36 13.80 11.91
CA TYR A 360 10.77 13.44 12.04
C TYR A 360 10.99 11.96 11.73
N PRO A 361 11.54 11.62 10.54
CA PRO A 361 11.98 10.25 10.24
C PRO A 361 13.13 9.82 11.14
N HIS A 362 13.19 8.54 11.48
CA HIS A 362 14.19 8.00 12.41
C HIS A 362 15.62 7.88 11.86
N GLU A 363 15.80 8.02 10.53
CA GLU A 363 17.09 7.76 9.86
C GLU A 363 17.67 8.96 9.10
N CYS A 364 16.92 10.06 8.95
CA CYS A 364 17.34 11.21 8.14
C CYS A 364 16.57 12.49 8.46
N THR A 365 17.21 13.63 8.24
CA THR A 365 16.60 14.97 8.39
C THR A 365 15.79 15.34 7.15
N VAL A 366 14.55 15.80 7.36
CA VAL A 366 13.73 16.46 6.32
C VAL A 366 13.97 17.97 6.35
N LYS A 367 14.26 18.56 5.20
CA LYS A 367 14.31 20.02 5.06
C LYS A 367 12.89 20.56 4.97
N HIS A 368 12.61 21.58 5.78
CA HIS A 368 11.36 22.33 5.74
C HIS A 368 11.53 23.55 4.82
N PHE A 369 10.58 23.74 3.90
CA PHE A 369 10.66 24.76 2.85
C PHE A 369 9.61 25.86 3.04
N THR A 370 10.05 27.11 2.97
CA THR A 370 9.17 28.24 2.60
C THR A 370 8.91 28.23 1.10
N VAL A 371 7.89 28.96 0.63
CA VAL A 371 7.57 29.06 -0.81
C VAL A 371 8.80 29.52 -1.62
N GLU A 372 9.52 30.52 -1.12
CA GLU A 372 10.74 31.07 -1.73
C GLU A 372 11.88 30.05 -1.79
N THR A 373 12.11 29.27 -0.73
CA THR A 373 13.16 28.23 -0.73
C THR A 373 12.76 26.99 -1.54
N GLY A 374 11.48 26.64 -1.56
CA GLY A 374 10.94 25.57 -2.41
C GLY A 374 11.03 25.93 -3.89
N MET A 375 10.76 27.18 -4.29
CA MET A 375 10.98 27.62 -5.68
C MET A 375 12.45 27.62 -6.08
N LYS A 376 13.38 27.96 -5.18
CA LYS A 376 14.83 27.81 -5.46
C LYS A 376 15.22 26.35 -5.69
N CYS A 377 14.59 25.41 -4.97
CA CYS A 377 14.77 23.98 -5.17
C CYS A 377 14.10 23.46 -6.46
N LEU A 378 12.95 24.01 -6.85
CA LEU A 378 12.22 23.65 -8.08
C LEU A 378 12.80 24.28 -9.37
N ALA A 379 13.87 25.07 -9.28
CA ALA A 379 14.52 25.63 -10.46
C ALA A 379 15.10 24.54 -11.37
N ASN A 380 14.84 24.63 -12.68
CA ASN A 380 15.17 23.65 -13.70
C ASN A 380 14.61 22.23 -13.46
N GLN A 381 13.59 22.06 -12.60
CA GLN A 381 12.98 20.75 -12.34
C GLN A 381 11.80 20.49 -13.29
N ASN A 382 11.81 19.32 -13.96
CA ASN A 382 10.67 18.73 -14.66
C ASN A 382 10.05 17.63 -13.77
N LEU A 383 8.91 17.90 -13.14
CA LEU A 383 8.31 17.05 -12.11
C LEU A 383 6.99 16.42 -12.62
N VAL A 384 6.96 15.10 -12.79
CA VAL A 384 5.82 14.39 -13.40
C VAL A 384 5.17 13.46 -12.37
N LEU A 385 3.99 13.88 -11.92
CA LEU A 385 3.22 13.26 -10.84
C LEU A 385 2.23 12.25 -11.43
N LEU A 386 2.55 10.95 -11.35
CA LEU A 386 1.78 9.86 -11.98
C LEU A 386 1.11 9.00 -10.92
N GLY A 387 -0.22 8.87 -10.96
CA GLY A 387 -0.88 8.06 -9.95
C GLY A 387 -2.35 8.35 -9.73
N ASP A 388 -2.81 8.07 -8.51
CA ASP A 388 -4.20 8.30 -8.13
C ASP A 388 -4.44 9.72 -7.57
N SER A 389 -5.67 9.99 -7.14
CA SER A 389 -6.06 11.28 -6.57
C SER A 389 -5.23 11.74 -5.36
N THR A 390 -4.45 10.85 -4.73
CA THR A 390 -3.58 11.20 -3.60
C THR A 390 -2.22 11.74 -4.01
N ILE A 391 -1.75 11.50 -5.25
CA ILE A 391 -0.64 12.28 -5.84
C ILE A 391 -1.16 13.53 -6.56
N ARG A 392 -2.40 13.53 -7.06
CA ARG A 392 -3.06 14.79 -7.49
C ARG A 392 -3.16 15.79 -6.34
N GLN A 393 -3.34 15.34 -5.10
CA GLN A 393 -3.31 16.21 -3.93
C GLN A 393 -1.96 16.93 -3.73
N VAL A 394 -0.84 16.33 -4.18
CA VAL A 394 0.49 16.96 -4.17
C VAL A 394 0.60 18.01 -5.29
N PHE A 395 0.04 17.76 -6.47
CA PHE A 395 -0.12 18.77 -7.52
C PHE A 395 -0.96 19.97 -7.03
N GLU A 396 -2.12 19.68 -6.43
CA GLU A 396 -3.04 20.68 -5.85
C GLU A 396 -2.34 21.51 -4.75
N TYR A 397 -1.45 20.90 -3.95
CA TYR A 397 -0.61 21.62 -2.99
C TYR A 397 0.37 22.57 -3.69
N PHE A 398 1.09 22.13 -4.72
CA PHE A 398 1.97 23.00 -5.49
C PHE A 398 1.21 24.16 -6.13
N ARG A 399 0.07 23.90 -6.79
CA ARG A 399 -0.82 24.93 -7.33
C ARG A 399 -1.20 25.93 -6.25
N ASP A 400 -1.79 25.48 -5.14
CA ASP A 400 -2.43 26.39 -4.18
C ASP A 400 -1.47 27.07 -3.20
N VAL A 401 -0.26 26.54 -2.99
CA VAL A 401 0.78 27.15 -2.12
C VAL A 401 1.76 27.98 -2.94
N TYR A 402 2.18 27.50 -4.11
CA TYR A 402 3.21 28.15 -4.92
C TYR A 402 2.66 29.04 -6.06
N LYS A 403 1.34 29.28 -6.13
CA LYS A 403 0.66 30.18 -7.09
C LYS A 403 1.26 31.59 -7.31
N LYS A 404 2.08 32.08 -6.38
CA LYS A 404 2.87 33.32 -6.53
C LYS A 404 3.92 33.21 -7.65
N TYR A 405 4.33 31.99 -7.97
CA TYR A 405 5.42 31.66 -8.88
C TYR A 405 5.02 30.62 -9.94
N LEU A 406 4.13 29.69 -9.63
CA LEU A 406 3.63 28.68 -10.55
C LEU A 406 2.30 29.11 -11.17
N LYS A 407 2.25 29.19 -12.50
CA LYS A 407 1.04 29.45 -13.29
C LYS A 407 0.44 28.11 -13.74
N GLU A 408 -0.86 27.91 -13.50
CA GLU A 408 -1.58 26.77 -14.06
C GLU A 408 -1.88 27.02 -15.55
N LEU A 409 -1.64 26.01 -16.39
CA LEU A 409 -1.92 26.07 -17.83
C LEU A 409 -3.35 25.58 -18.12
N PRO A 410 -3.97 26.01 -19.23
CA PRO A 410 -5.30 25.52 -19.62
C PRO A 410 -5.37 23.99 -19.71
N LEU A 411 -6.45 23.42 -19.19
CA LEU A 411 -6.78 22.00 -19.34
C LEU A 411 -7.01 21.68 -20.84
N PRO A 412 -6.35 20.66 -21.42
CA PRO A 412 -6.53 20.31 -22.83
C PRO A 412 -7.98 19.93 -23.19
N GLU A 413 -8.35 20.10 -24.45
CA GLU A 413 -9.74 19.96 -24.91
C GLU A 413 -10.31 18.56 -24.63
N GLY A 414 -11.35 18.51 -23.79
CA GLY A 414 -12.03 17.27 -23.39
C GLY A 414 -11.23 16.39 -22.41
N ALA A 415 -10.10 16.88 -21.89
CA ALA A 415 -9.51 16.32 -20.67
C ALA A 415 -10.42 16.64 -19.47
N TYR A 416 -10.27 15.90 -18.37
CA TYR A 416 -11.01 16.13 -17.13
C TYR A 416 -10.04 16.47 -16.00
N SER A 417 -10.26 17.58 -15.28
CA SER A 417 -9.31 18.08 -14.28
C SER A 417 -8.97 17.08 -13.16
N GLY A 418 -9.89 16.18 -12.81
CA GLY A 418 -9.61 15.09 -11.87
C GLY A 418 -8.68 13.99 -12.38
N TYR A 419 -8.49 13.86 -13.71
CA TYR A 419 -7.55 12.95 -14.38
C TYR A 419 -6.32 13.65 -14.95
N GLY A 420 -6.42 14.93 -15.30
CA GLY A 420 -5.40 15.63 -16.05
C GLY A 420 -5.40 15.29 -17.55
N PRO A 421 -4.29 15.58 -18.26
CA PRO A 421 -3.07 16.21 -17.74
C PRO A 421 -3.34 17.61 -17.17
N LEU A 422 -2.97 17.82 -15.89
CA LEU A 422 -2.91 19.14 -15.27
C LEU A 422 -1.46 19.63 -15.28
N ARG A 423 -1.22 20.94 -15.48
CA ARG A 423 0.13 21.48 -15.66
C ARG A 423 0.34 22.80 -14.93
N LEU A 424 1.47 22.91 -14.24
CA LEU A 424 2.00 24.15 -13.67
C LEU A 424 3.33 24.50 -14.34
N GLN A 425 3.59 25.78 -14.57
CA GLN A 425 4.83 26.26 -15.18
C GLN A 425 5.35 27.53 -14.50
N ASN A 426 6.68 27.67 -14.44
CA ASN A 426 7.36 28.95 -14.28
C ASN A 426 8.49 29.05 -15.31
N GLU A 427 8.28 29.89 -16.32
CA GLU A 427 9.24 30.15 -17.40
C GLU A 427 10.56 30.73 -16.89
N LYS A 428 10.52 31.62 -15.88
CA LYS A 428 11.72 32.32 -15.35
C LYS A 428 12.66 31.41 -14.55
N SER A 429 12.14 30.32 -13.98
CA SER A 429 12.95 29.32 -13.26
C SER A 429 13.02 27.98 -14.01
N ASN A 430 12.55 27.92 -15.26
CA ASN A 430 12.43 26.69 -16.06
C ASN A 430 11.84 25.51 -15.27
N THR A 431 10.76 25.78 -14.52
CA THR A 431 10.07 24.79 -13.69
C THR A 431 8.81 24.32 -14.40
N PHE A 432 8.62 23.00 -14.46
CA PHE A 432 7.38 22.39 -14.96
C PHE A 432 6.92 21.30 -14.00
N ILE A 433 5.61 21.26 -13.73
CA ILE A 433 4.97 20.20 -12.94
C ILE A 433 3.74 19.70 -13.71
N GLU A 434 3.74 18.44 -14.14
CA GLU A 434 2.57 17.77 -14.71
C GLU A 434 1.97 16.80 -13.68
N PHE A 435 0.65 16.72 -13.62
CA PHE A 435 -0.05 15.57 -13.04
C PHE A 435 -0.82 14.82 -14.14
N HIS A 436 -0.62 13.51 -14.20
CA HIS A 436 -1.47 12.61 -14.98
C HIS A 436 -1.96 11.45 -14.11
N PHE A 437 -3.26 11.17 -14.18
CA PHE A 437 -3.87 10.08 -13.46
C PHE A 437 -3.52 8.74 -14.12
N HIS A 438 -3.32 7.70 -13.32
CA HIS A 438 -2.97 6.37 -13.82
C HIS A 438 -4.05 5.75 -14.74
N GLY A 439 -3.62 5.02 -15.77
CA GLY A 439 -4.49 4.19 -16.60
C GLY A 439 -5.25 3.10 -15.81
N LEU A 440 -6.12 2.37 -16.50
CA LEU A 440 -7.17 1.54 -15.90
C LEU A 440 -6.66 0.44 -14.93
N PRO A 441 -7.45 0.08 -13.88
CA PRO A 441 -8.80 0.52 -13.55
C PRO A 441 -8.81 1.90 -12.88
N SER A 442 -9.68 2.80 -13.34
CA SER A 442 -9.94 4.05 -12.61
C SER A 442 -11.44 4.24 -12.33
N SER A 443 -11.74 4.52 -11.06
CA SER A 443 -13.02 4.14 -10.44
C SER A 443 -13.67 5.26 -9.61
N GLY A 444 -13.32 6.53 -9.85
CA GLY A 444 -14.01 7.67 -9.22
C GLY A 444 -15.45 7.87 -9.73
N SER A 445 -16.36 8.32 -8.86
CA SER A 445 -17.81 8.17 -9.05
C SER A 445 -18.47 9.16 -10.04
N LYS A 446 -17.92 10.38 -10.18
CA LYS A 446 -18.51 11.47 -10.99
C LYS A 446 -17.97 11.52 -12.44
N LEU A 447 -17.30 10.47 -12.91
CA LEU A 447 -16.28 10.61 -13.94
C LEU A 447 -16.60 9.89 -15.26
N LEU A 448 -16.35 10.58 -16.36
CA LEU A 448 -16.32 10.07 -17.73
C LEU A 448 -14.94 10.43 -18.31
N LEU A 449 -14.16 9.44 -18.71
CA LEU A 449 -12.79 9.58 -19.19
C LEU A 449 -12.74 9.30 -20.70
N ARG A 450 -12.14 10.20 -21.49
CA ARG A 450 -11.90 9.96 -22.93
C ARG A 450 -10.74 8.97 -23.09
N THR A 451 -10.84 8.03 -24.03
CA THR A 451 -9.91 6.89 -24.13
C THR A 451 -8.49 7.28 -24.51
N ASP A 452 -8.31 8.39 -25.21
CA ASP A 452 -7.02 9.02 -25.54
C ASP A 452 -6.34 9.73 -24.35
N TYR A 453 -7.03 9.89 -23.21
CA TYR A 453 -6.44 10.29 -21.92
C TYR A 453 -6.26 9.10 -20.95
N ILE A 454 -6.27 7.85 -21.46
CA ILE A 454 -5.86 6.68 -20.67
C ILE A 454 -4.34 6.48 -20.85
N GLU A 455 -3.56 7.06 -19.95
CA GLU A 455 -2.10 6.91 -19.94
C GLU A 455 -1.63 5.96 -18.81
N PHE A 456 -1.02 4.84 -19.19
CA PHE A 456 -0.43 3.91 -18.24
C PHE A 456 0.98 4.33 -17.82
N ILE A 457 1.31 4.14 -16.54
CA ILE A 457 2.58 4.60 -15.96
C ILE A 457 3.79 3.96 -16.67
N ALA A 458 3.76 2.65 -16.94
CA ALA A 458 4.86 1.99 -17.66
C ALA A 458 5.07 2.58 -19.06
N ASN A 459 3.98 2.87 -19.80
CA ASN A 459 4.04 3.49 -21.13
C ASN A 459 4.65 4.90 -21.05
N ARG A 460 4.25 5.70 -20.06
CA ARG A 460 4.83 7.04 -19.81
C ARG A 460 6.36 6.95 -19.64
N LEU A 461 6.82 6.08 -18.73
CA LEU A 461 8.24 5.86 -18.42
C LEU A 461 9.03 5.29 -19.61
N ASN A 462 8.43 4.40 -20.40
CA ASN A 462 9.06 3.80 -21.58
C ASN A 462 9.07 4.73 -22.81
N SER A 463 8.13 5.67 -22.92
CA SER A 463 8.03 6.59 -24.06
C SER A 463 9.21 7.54 -24.22
N GLY A 464 9.94 7.82 -23.14
CA GLY A 464 11.05 8.79 -23.11
C GLY A 464 10.66 10.26 -23.32
N ARG A 465 9.36 10.60 -23.46
CA ARG A 465 8.93 11.95 -23.92
C ARG A 465 9.23 13.11 -22.97
N ASP A 466 9.65 12.83 -21.74
CA ASP A 466 10.05 13.85 -20.74
C ASP A 466 11.57 14.12 -20.70
N GLY A 467 12.37 13.39 -21.51
CA GLY A 467 13.82 13.41 -21.44
C GLY A 467 14.39 12.62 -20.24
N CYS A 468 15.68 12.83 -19.95
CA CYS A 468 16.36 12.19 -18.81
C CYS A 468 16.36 13.04 -17.54
N GLU A 469 16.31 14.38 -17.62
CA GLU A 469 16.27 15.30 -16.47
C GLU A 469 14.89 15.37 -15.77
N VAL A 470 14.16 14.26 -15.78
CA VAL A 470 12.79 14.13 -15.27
C VAL A 470 12.77 13.53 -13.87
N VAL A 471 11.90 14.08 -13.03
CA VAL A 471 11.57 13.59 -11.70
C VAL A 471 10.16 13.02 -11.74
N TYR A 472 10.03 11.70 -11.77
CA TYR A 472 8.73 11.04 -11.63
C TYR A 472 8.39 10.84 -10.15
N VAL A 473 7.15 11.15 -9.77
CA VAL A 473 6.60 10.77 -8.46
C VAL A 473 5.38 9.88 -8.65
N LEU A 474 5.49 8.63 -8.19
CA LEU A 474 4.51 7.57 -8.44
C LEU A 474 3.63 7.36 -7.18
N SER A 475 2.31 7.24 -7.33
CA SER A 475 1.45 6.73 -6.24
C SER A 475 0.32 5.87 -6.80
N VAL A 476 0.40 4.58 -6.50
CA VAL A 476 -0.36 3.53 -7.19
C VAL A 476 -1.02 2.67 -6.12
N TRP A 477 -2.18 3.08 -5.60
CA TRP A 477 -2.87 2.26 -4.59
C TRP A 477 -4.39 2.40 -4.63
N ALA A 478 -4.94 3.62 -4.54
CA ALA A 478 -6.31 3.84 -4.02
C ALA A 478 -7.42 3.22 -4.88
N HIS A 479 -7.19 3.06 -6.18
CA HIS A 479 -8.12 2.38 -7.11
C HIS A 479 -7.82 0.90 -7.32
N PHE A 480 -6.59 0.44 -7.02
CA PHE A 480 -6.15 -0.94 -7.25
C PHE A 480 -6.54 -1.90 -6.12
N ILE A 481 -6.70 -1.40 -4.88
CA ILE A 481 -7.22 -2.21 -3.75
C ILE A 481 -8.55 -2.90 -4.13
N ALA A 482 -9.37 -2.20 -4.92
CA ALA A 482 -10.67 -2.68 -5.42
C ALA A 482 -10.60 -3.59 -6.68
N ALA A 483 -9.40 -3.94 -7.13
CA ALA A 483 -9.15 -4.94 -8.18
C ALA A 483 -8.54 -6.25 -7.64
N GLY A 484 -7.93 -6.20 -6.44
CA GLY A 484 -7.30 -7.35 -5.78
C GLY A 484 -5.81 -7.49 -6.10
N LYS A 485 -5.12 -8.31 -5.30
CA LYS A 485 -3.66 -8.45 -5.28
C LYS A 485 -3.09 -8.94 -6.61
N GLU A 486 -3.75 -9.89 -7.26
CA GLU A 486 -3.31 -10.49 -8.54
C GLU A 486 -3.12 -9.42 -9.64
N PHE A 487 -4.15 -8.61 -9.88
CA PHE A 487 -4.10 -7.52 -10.86
C PHE A 487 -3.13 -6.42 -10.45
N TYR A 488 -3.06 -6.13 -9.14
CA TYR A 488 -2.16 -5.11 -8.61
C TYR A 488 -0.68 -5.49 -8.77
N LEU A 489 -0.31 -6.74 -8.46
CA LEU A 489 1.04 -7.27 -8.66
C LEU A 489 1.44 -7.25 -10.15
N GLN A 490 0.55 -7.67 -11.05
CA GLN A 490 0.76 -7.57 -12.51
C GLN A 490 1.06 -6.12 -12.93
N ARG A 491 0.29 -5.16 -12.40
CA ARG A 491 0.50 -3.73 -12.67
C ARG A 491 1.83 -3.21 -12.11
N LEU A 492 2.18 -3.59 -10.88
CA LEU A 492 3.42 -3.16 -10.24
C LEU A 492 4.66 -3.76 -10.92
N LEU A 493 4.59 -5.01 -11.43
CA LEU A 493 5.66 -5.64 -12.20
C LEU A 493 6.02 -4.80 -13.43
N ALA A 494 5.04 -4.50 -14.29
CA ALA A 494 5.26 -3.67 -15.47
C ALA A 494 5.78 -2.26 -15.14
N ILE A 495 5.31 -1.66 -14.03
CA ILE A 495 5.82 -0.37 -13.57
C ILE A 495 7.28 -0.49 -13.09
N LYS A 496 7.62 -1.55 -12.34
CA LYS A 496 8.99 -1.81 -11.89
C LYS A 496 9.94 -2.00 -13.06
N GLU A 497 9.55 -2.79 -14.05
CA GLU A 497 10.34 -3.02 -15.27
C GLU A 497 10.56 -1.73 -16.05
N ALA A 498 9.52 -0.91 -16.24
CA ALA A 498 9.65 0.40 -16.87
C ALA A 498 10.47 1.42 -16.05
N VAL A 499 10.42 1.35 -14.72
CA VAL A 499 11.30 2.15 -13.83
C VAL A 499 12.75 1.72 -13.99
N LYS A 500 13.05 0.41 -14.04
CA LYS A 500 14.41 -0.09 -14.29
C LYS A 500 14.90 0.34 -15.67
N ALA A 501 14.14 0.07 -16.72
CA ALA A 501 14.46 0.45 -18.10
C ALA A 501 14.59 1.97 -18.30
N LEU A 502 13.91 2.80 -17.51
CA LEU A 502 14.14 4.24 -17.45
C LEU A 502 15.48 4.57 -16.80
N LEU A 503 15.75 4.07 -15.59
CA LEU A 503 16.94 4.41 -14.81
C LEU A 503 18.23 3.84 -15.42
N ASP A 504 18.14 2.74 -16.17
CA ASP A 504 19.23 2.16 -16.95
C ASP A 504 19.54 2.99 -18.22
N ARG A 505 18.52 3.68 -18.77
CA ARG A 505 18.61 4.52 -19.98
C ARG A 505 18.93 5.99 -19.69
N CYS A 506 18.47 6.49 -18.55
CA CYS A 506 18.57 7.87 -18.09
C CYS A 506 19.03 7.90 -16.62
N PRO A 507 20.35 7.77 -16.33
CA PRO A 507 20.86 7.74 -14.96
C PRO A 507 20.61 9.02 -14.15
N THR A 508 20.33 10.16 -14.82
CA THR A 508 19.95 11.43 -14.17
C THR A 508 18.48 11.49 -13.78
N ALA A 509 17.62 10.60 -14.29
CA ALA A 509 16.20 10.57 -13.97
C ALA A 509 15.98 10.15 -12.51
N LYS A 510 15.07 10.82 -11.81
CA LYS A 510 14.72 10.49 -10.42
C LYS A 510 13.32 9.87 -10.39
N VAL A 511 13.17 8.75 -9.68
CA VAL A 511 11.88 8.09 -9.48
C VAL A 511 11.61 7.97 -7.99
N ILE A 512 10.49 8.53 -7.52
CA ILE A 512 10.12 8.59 -6.11
C ILE A 512 8.74 7.95 -5.93
N ILE A 513 8.63 6.93 -5.10
CA ILE A 513 7.36 6.21 -4.86
C ILE A 513 6.74 6.73 -3.55
N LYS A 514 5.50 7.19 -3.62
CA LYS A 514 4.67 7.55 -2.46
C LYS A 514 3.78 6.35 -2.11
N GLY A 515 3.91 5.85 -0.89
CA GLY A 515 3.03 4.82 -0.31
C GLY A 515 1.57 5.27 -0.19
N ALA A 516 0.73 4.40 0.37
CA ALA A 516 -0.67 4.66 0.61
C ALA A 516 -0.91 5.70 1.71
N ASN A 517 -2.19 6.00 1.97
CA ASN A 517 -2.63 6.81 3.12
C ASN A 517 -3.58 5.96 3.98
N THR A 518 -3.76 6.31 5.26
CA THR A 518 -4.95 5.86 6.00
C THR A 518 -6.23 6.43 5.40
N LYS A 519 -7.35 5.78 5.70
CA LYS A 519 -8.62 6.06 5.03
C LYS A 519 -9.82 6.05 6.00
N ASP A 520 -10.83 6.85 5.63
CA ASP A 520 -12.20 6.85 6.13
C ASP A 520 -13.01 5.65 5.60
N HIS A 521 -13.75 4.94 6.46
CA HIS A 521 -14.64 3.84 6.05
C HIS A 521 -16.14 4.17 6.30
N PRO A 522 -16.74 5.17 5.62
CA PRO A 522 -18.12 5.60 5.88
C PRO A 522 -19.22 4.65 5.33
N ALA A 523 -18.86 3.44 4.88
CA ALA A 523 -19.78 2.40 4.42
C ALA A 523 -19.12 1.02 4.58
N LEU A 524 -19.94 -0.04 4.75
CA LEU A 524 -19.44 -1.40 5.01
C LEU A 524 -18.54 -1.91 3.87
N TRP A 525 -18.92 -1.68 2.60
CA TRP A 525 -18.09 -2.03 1.45
C TRP A 525 -16.71 -1.35 1.46
N ILE A 526 -16.57 -0.17 2.08
CA ILE A 526 -15.28 0.51 2.22
C ILE A 526 -14.47 -0.12 3.35
N ALA A 527 -15.12 -0.47 4.47
CA ALA A 527 -14.51 -1.21 5.57
C ALA A 527 -13.99 -2.60 5.13
N ILE A 528 -14.62 -3.21 4.13
CA ILE A 528 -14.20 -4.49 3.56
C ILE A 528 -13.12 -4.31 2.48
N ILE A 529 -13.37 -3.49 1.45
CA ILE A 529 -12.47 -3.35 0.30
C ILE A 529 -11.26 -2.48 0.64
N SER A 530 -11.46 -1.28 1.16
CA SER A 530 -10.43 -0.23 1.23
C SER A 530 -10.10 0.18 2.65
N SER A 531 -10.07 -0.79 3.56
CA SER A 531 -9.62 -0.58 4.93
C SER A 531 -8.13 -0.80 5.12
N GLU A 532 -7.59 -0.28 6.22
CA GLU A 532 -6.16 -0.25 6.51
C GLU A 532 -5.48 -1.63 6.46
N TRP A 533 -6.18 -2.71 6.80
CA TRP A 533 -5.67 -4.08 6.66
C TRP A 533 -5.38 -4.43 5.19
N ASN A 534 -6.30 -4.11 4.29
CA ASN A 534 -6.14 -4.37 2.85
C ASN A 534 -5.21 -3.36 2.17
N ILE A 535 -5.21 -2.11 2.64
CA ILE A 535 -4.25 -1.08 2.21
C ILE A 535 -2.82 -1.52 2.56
N ALA A 536 -2.58 -1.95 3.81
CA ALA A 536 -1.30 -2.48 4.25
C ALA A 536 -0.94 -3.78 3.50
N ALA A 537 -1.91 -4.61 3.11
CA ALA A 537 -1.67 -5.80 2.30
C ALA A 537 -1.17 -5.51 0.89
N HIS A 538 -1.66 -4.43 0.26
CA HIS A 538 -1.17 -3.97 -1.03
C HIS A 538 0.13 -3.15 -0.89
N GLU A 539 0.31 -2.39 0.19
CA GLU A 539 1.59 -1.71 0.40
C GLU A 539 2.73 -2.68 0.75
N ALA A 540 2.45 -3.78 1.46
CA ALA A 540 3.41 -4.85 1.70
C ALA A 540 3.90 -5.46 0.37
N ASP A 541 3.00 -5.76 -0.57
CA ASP A 541 3.36 -6.21 -1.93
C ASP A 541 4.24 -5.20 -2.67
N LEU A 542 3.90 -3.91 -2.60
CA LEU A 542 4.70 -2.85 -3.22
C LEU A 542 6.10 -2.78 -2.62
N ARG A 543 6.20 -2.86 -1.29
CA ARG A 543 7.48 -2.85 -0.57
C ARG A 543 8.30 -4.09 -0.89
N GLU A 544 7.69 -5.28 -0.90
CA GLU A 544 8.36 -6.54 -1.25
C GLU A 544 8.84 -6.55 -2.71
N LEU A 545 8.03 -6.06 -3.65
CA LEU A 545 8.40 -6.06 -5.07
C LEU A 545 9.50 -5.05 -5.40
N PHE A 546 9.52 -3.87 -4.78
CA PHE A 546 10.52 -2.82 -5.06
C PHE A 546 11.74 -2.82 -4.11
N GLN A 547 11.84 -3.74 -3.14
CA GLN A 547 12.93 -3.73 -2.15
C GLN A 547 14.34 -3.89 -2.75
N ASP A 548 14.47 -4.49 -3.93
CA ASP A 548 15.74 -4.71 -4.65
C ASP A 548 16.21 -3.47 -5.42
N GLU A 549 15.29 -2.62 -5.89
CA GLU A 549 15.65 -1.39 -6.61
C GLU A 549 16.03 -0.29 -5.62
N LYS A 550 17.35 -0.01 -5.53
CA LYS A 550 17.93 0.94 -4.57
C LYS A 550 18.02 2.38 -5.07
N ARG A 551 17.79 2.62 -6.37
CA ARG A 551 17.89 3.95 -6.99
C ARG A 551 16.65 4.83 -6.73
N VAL A 552 15.51 4.23 -6.38
CA VAL A 552 14.27 4.98 -6.12
C VAL A 552 14.24 5.65 -4.75
N GLY A 553 13.52 6.77 -4.64
CA GLY A 553 13.09 7.35 -3.36
C GLY A 553 11.80 6.70 -2.86
N PHE A 554 11.57 6.71 -1.54
CA PHE A 554 10.31 6.27 -0.95
C PHE A 554 9.76 7.27 0.07
N ILE A 555 8.48 7.61 -0.04
CA ILE A 555 7.76 8.46 0.91
C ILE A 555 6.71 7.61 1.61
N ASP A 556 7.00 7.27 2.87
CA ASP A 556 6.14 6.47 3.77
C ASP A 556 4.94 7.30 4.26
N ALA A 557 4.01 7.57 3.34
CA ALA A 557 2.78 8.30 3.64
C ALA A 557 1.85 7.50 4.57
N LEU A 558 1.99 6.18 4.64
CA LEU A 558 1.16 5.31 5.46
C LEU A 558 1.47 5.50 6.96
N GLU A 559 2.73 5.43 7.40
CA GLU A 559 3.08 5.72 8.80
C GLU A 559 2.80 7.18 9.18
N ILE A 560 3.05 8.15 8.29
CA ILE A 560 2.70 9.57 8.52
C ILE A 560 1.20 9.73 8.79
N THR A 561 0.35 9.04 8.04
CA THR A 561 -1.12 9.14 8.19
C THR A 561 -1.68 8.24 9.29
N LYS A 562 -1.04 7.11 9.63
CA LYS A 562 -1.37 6.22 10.75
C LYS A 562 -1.52 6.96 12.06
N VAL A 563 -0.56 7.86 12.35
CA VAL A 563 -0.46 8.54 13.65
C VAL A 563 -0.92 10.00 13.64
N GLN A 564 -1.42 10.51 12.52
CA GLN A 564 -1.87 11.91 12.39
C GLN A 564 -2.94 12.31 13.42
N LYS A 565 -3.05 13.62 13.73
CA LYS A 565 -4.10 14.17 14.60
C LYS A 565 -5.45 14.39 13.95
N TYR A 566 -5.49 14.36 12.62
CA TYR A 566 -6.71 14.54 11.84
C TYR A 566 -7.54 13.25 11.82
N LYS A 567 -8.82 13.37 11.46
CA LYS A 567 -9.62 12.18 11.11
C LYS A 567 -8.98 11.48 9.92
N ASP A 568 -8.99 10.15 9.92
CA ASP A 568 -8.59 9.36 8.76
C ASP A 568 -9.43 9.77 7.55
N PHE A 569 -8.79 10.04 6.42
CA PHE A 569 -9.44 10.39 5.16
C PHE A 569 -8.46 10.15 4.01
N VAL A 570 -8.94 9.57 2.91
CA VAL A 570 -8.08 9.17 1.76
C VAL A 570 -7.25 10.33 1.18
N HIS A 571 -7.73 11.57 1.29
CA HIS A 571 -7.00 12.80 0.97
C HIS A 571 -6.58 13.52 2.27
N PRO A 572 -5.47 13.14 2.92
CA PRO A 572 -5.12 13.63 4.26
C PRO A 572 -5.00 15.15 4.33
N ASN A 573 -5.07 15.71 5.54
CA ASN A 573 -5.11 17.17 5.72
C ASN A 573 -3.94 17.88 5.01
N ARG A 574 -4.19 19.07 4.45
CA ARG A 574 -3.19 19.86 3.69
C ARG A 574 -1.87 20.07 4.45
N LYS A 575 -1.85 20.06 5.78
CA LYS A 575 -0.60 20.06 6.57
C LYS A 575 0.23 18.78 6.39
N ILE A 576 -0.40 17.60 6.39
CA ILE A 576 0.24 16.32 6.09
C ILE A 576 0.80 16.30 4.66
N VAL A 577 0.05 16.83 3.69
CA VAL A 577 0.54 16.98 2.30
C VAL A 577 1.78 17.87 2.23
N GLY A 578 1.88 18.88 3.10
CA GLY A 578 3.09 19.69 3.28
C GLY A 578 4.31 18.87 3.71
N GLU A 579 4.14 17.89 4.61
CA GLU A 579 5.25 17.01 5.03
C GLU A 579 5.69 16.07 3.90
N LEU A 580 4.75 15.59 3.07
CA LEU A 580 5.07 14.83 1.86
C LEU A 580 5.86 15.70 0.85
N VAL A 581 5.49 16.97 0.70
CA VAL A 581 6.19 17.94 -0.16
C VAL A 581 7.57 18.32 0.39
N ASN A 582 7.71 18.53 1.70
CA ASN A 582 8.99 18.76 2.37
C ASN A 582 9.94 17.56 2.15
N ARG A 583 9.44 16.33 2.28
CA ARG A 583 10.20 15.09 2.00
C ARG A 583 10.60 14.98 0.51
N LEU A 584 9.68 15.27 -0.41
CA LEU A 584 9.95 15.29 -1.86
C LEU A 584 11.04 16.30 -2.21
N LEU A 585 10.90 17.57 -1.81
CA LEU A 585 11.89 18.63 -2.09
C LEU A 585 13.24 18.36 -1.40
N THR A 586 13.26 17.66 -0.25
CA THR A 586 14.51 17.17 0.34
C THR A 586 15.23 16.20 -0.61
N TYR A 587 14.53 15.24 -1.22
CA TYR A 587 15.12 14.31 -2.20
C TYR A 587 15.66 15.00 -3.46
N LEU A 588 15.05 16.11 -3.90
CA LEU A 588 15.51 16.78 -5.12
C LEU A 588 16.81 17.57 -4.88
N CYS A 589 16.90 18.25 -3.74
CA CYS A 589 17.85 19.36 -3.53
C CYS A 589 18.82 19.20 -2.35
N TYR A 590 18.63 18.17 -1.51
CA TYR A 590 19.50 17.88 -0.35
C TYR A 590 19.87 16.39 -0.21
N GLY A 591 19.13 15.50 -0.88
CA GLY A 591 19.51 14.10 -1.03
C GLY A 591 20.67 13.98 -2.01
N ASN A 592 21.89 13.82 -1.49
CA ASN A 592 23.07 13.49 -2.30
C ASN A 592 22.73 12.32 -3.22
N SER A 593 22.87 12.56 -4.53
CA SER A 593 22.78 11.53 -5.56
C SER A 593 24.19 10.96 -5.74
N TYR A 594 24.33 9.64 -5.64
CA TYR A 594 25.59 8.92 -5.85
C TYR A 594 25.76 8.59 -7.34
#